data_AF-A3IX84-F1
#
_entry.id   AF-A3IX84-F1
#
_cell.length_a   1.000
_cell.length_b   1.000
_cell.length_c   1.000
_cell.angle_alpha   90.00
_cell.angle_beta   90.00
_cell.angle_gamma   90.00
#
_symmetry.space_group_name_H-M   'P 1'
#
loop_
_entity.id
_entity.type
_entity.pdbx_description
1 polymer ?
#
loop_
_entity_poly.entity_id
_entity_poly.type
_entity_poly.pdbx_seq_one_letter_code
_entity_poly.pdbx_strand_id
1 'polypeptide(L)'
;MQVTKLPLFLIFFASSLMVPLPSSSNLCIESAMAAEVRTFGQNGSNASSGASGENGEDRDNLTIFADGSPLTLNLVGEDAQPGQEGKPGEDAECENQPTGVKHNLQAPSGGHGGNGGNGGDGGNGGSLTLYATDLSQLQQIFVNASGGKGGQPGQGGPGGQGCRCSEPYWTVETCSGNPGDPDYRCTTLEFRCQDGKNGANGVGGAFGRDGLPGQLTLINLDKPLEADKPAATVTMSALRDKGYLLSKNIWETRNGASALFAPGSVIDDQYLALVQRLERSFLLIWNAPQSFNQFSQEKVTLKYENDQGIQVDVPDNIWIEGTTQQQNNITQFIVYNAIYKKDATRLESKGLSGRERGLQLTLIDEADQSNLIATKFDITYSITRSDPRFRPVSDYTTKYEGEIPEDLVILDGDTFTIDIGMLPIESRYLRSGLGVEIKIVATRTFAGYTDQQTITVKDVLGPFR
;
A
#
# COMPACT_ATOMS: atom_id res chain seq x y z
N MET A 1 -7.10 -18.84 -20.43
CA MET A 1 -7.00 -17.38 -20.66
C MET A 1 -5.76 -17.12 -21.49
N GLN A 2 -5.96 -16.94 -22.79
CA GLN A 2 -4.93 -16.68 -23.79
C GLN A 2 -5.09 -15.20 -24.15
N VAL A 3 -4.03 -14.40 -23.99
CA VAL A 3 -3.97 -13.06 -24.57
C VAL A 3 -2.67 -12.93 -25.34
N THR A 4 -2.88 -12.81 -26.65
CA THR A 4 -1.96 -12.55 -27.75
C THR A 4 -1.18 -11.25 -27.58
N LYS A 5 0.12 -11.28 -27.94
CA LYS A 5 0.93 -10.10 -28.24
C LYS A 5 1.49 -10.22 -29.66
N LEU A 6 1.35 -9.14 -30.42
CA LEU A 6 1.71 -8.94 -31.82
C LEU A 6 3.24 -8.79 -32.00
N PRO A 7 3.89 -9.33 -33.05
CA PRO A 7 5.30 -9.10 -33.29
C PRO A 7 5.56 -7.98 -34.31
N LEU A 8 6.52 -7.12 -33.97
CA LEU A 8 7.06 -6.05 -34.82
C LEU A 8 8.28 -6.60 -35.59
N PHE A 9 8.21 -6.52 -36.92
CA PHE A 9 9.23 -6.98 -37.87
C PHE A 9 10.41 -5.98 -37.92
N LEU A 10 11.64 -6.45 -37.70
CA LEU A 10 12.88 -5.70 -37.94
C LEU A 10 13.85 -6.62 -38.69
N ILE A 11 14.06 -6.32 -39.97
CA ILE A 11 14.89 -7.08 -40.89
C ILE A 11 16.28 -6.44 -40.91
N PHE A 12 17.27 -7.18 -40.39
CA PHE A 12 18.70 -6.97 -40.66
C PHE A 12 19.08 -7.82 -41.87
N PHE A 13 19.62 -7.19 -42.92
CA PHE A 13 20.38 -7.89 -43.96
C PHE A 13 21.77 -7.26 -44.08
N ALA A 14 22.76 -8.03 -43.64
CA ALA A 14 24.15 -7.87 -44.00
C ALA A 14 24.46 -8.84 -45.14
N SER A 15 25.01 -8.34 -46.24
CA SER A 15 25.74 -9.16 -47.20
C SER A 15 26.63 -8.27 -48.06
N SER A 16 27.93 -8.49 -47.94
CA SER A 16 29.00 -7.89 -48.73
C SER A 16 29.77 -9.03 -49.41
N LEU A 17 29.69 -9.12 -50.74
CA LEU A 17 30.65 -9.84 -51.59
C LEU A 17 30.58 -9.26 -53.02
N MET A 18 31.76 -8.94 -53.52
CA MET A 18 32.08 -8.28 -54.79
C MET A 18 32.09 -9.24 -55.98
N VAL A 19 31.67 -8.78 -57.17
CA VAL A 19 32.36 -8.98 -58.48
C VAL A 19 31.82 -7.96 -59.53
N PRO A 20 32.50 -7.70 -60.67
CA PRO A 20 32.86 -6.35 -61.11
C PRO A 20 32.25 -5.95 -62.47
N LEU A 21 32.27 -4.65 -62.80
CA LEU A 21 31.99 -4.13 -64.15
C LEU A 21 32.72 -2.76 -64.30
N PRO A 22 32.98 -2.28 -65.52
CA PRO A 22 34.32 -2.28 -66.09
C PRO A 22 34.96 -0.90 -66.17
N SER A 23 36.29 -0.95 -66.30
CA SER A 23 37.17 0.10 -66.78
C SER A 23 36.66 0.78 -68.06
N SER A 24 36.44 2.09 -68.03
CA SER A 24 37.29 3.07 -68.73
C SER A 24 36.59 4.42 -68.91
N SER A 25 37.40 5.47 -68.78
CA SER A 25 37.24 6.85 -69.24
C SER A 25 36.51 7.86 -68.35
N ASN A 26 37.35 8.78 -67.86
CA ASN A 26 37.11 10.17 -67.47
C ASN A 26 36.54 10.44 -66.08
N LEU A 27 37.48 10.41 -65.12
CA LEU A 27 37.50 11.24 -63.93
C LEU A 27 37.10 12.70 -64.23
N CYS A 28 35.84 13.06 -63.97
CA CYS A 28 35.50 14.42 -63.56
C CYS A 28 35.70 14.49 -62.04
N ILE A 29 36.92 14.83 -61.62
CA ILE A 29 37.20 15.24 -60.24
C ILE A 29 36.65 16.66 -60.11
N GLU A 30 35.34 16.80 -59.88
CA GLU A 30 34.80 18.01 -59.27
C GLU A 30 34.92 17.84 -57.75
N SER A 31 36.06 18.30 -57.25
CA SER A 31 36.27 18.60 -55.85
C SER A 31 35.21 19.61 -55.43
N ALA A 32 34.11 19.17 -54.83
CA ALA A 32 33.21 20.05 -54.10
C ALA A 32 33.97 20.56 -52.86
N MET A 33 34.75 21.63 -53.07
CA MET A 33 35.34 22.43 -52.01
C MET A 33 34.16 23.00 -51.23
N ALA A 34 33.84 22.41 -50.07
CA ALA A 34 32.87 22.99 -49.16
C ALA A 34 33.41 24.37 -48.78
N ALA A 35 32.86 25.42 -49.39
CA ALA A 35 33.26 26.80 -49.14
C ALA A 35 33.01 27.08 -47.66
N GLU A 36 34.12 27.24 -46.91
CA GLU A 36 34.15 27.53 -45.48
C GLU A 36 33.16 28.67 -45.15
N VAL A 37 32.38 28.55 -44.08
CA VAL A 37 31.49 29.62 -43.62
C VAL A 37 32.18 30.32 -42.45
N ARG A 38 32.37 31.63 -42.53
CA ARG A 38 32.91 32.44 -41.44
C ARG A 38 31.89 33.46 -40.95
N THR A 39 31.83 33.64 -39.64
CA THR A 39 31.02 34.70 -39.03
C THR A 39 31.82 36.00 -39.00
N PHE A 40 31.12 37.12 -39.13
CA PHE A 40 31.62 38.45 -38.83
C PHE A 40 30.77 39.05 -37.71
N GLY A 41 31.24 40.06 -36.98
CA GLY A 41 30.50 40.61 -35.84
C GLY A 41 30.29 39.64 -34.67
N GLN A 42 29.36 39.98 -33.77
CA GLN A 42 29.09 39.23 -32.55
C GLN A 42 27.60 38.95 -32.36
N ASN A 43 27.26 37.70 -32.02
CA ASN A 43 25.87 37.34 -31.71
C ASN A 43 25.39 38.08 -30.46
N GLY A 44 24.11 38.43 -30.43
CA GLY A 44 23.47 38.93 -29.22
C GLY A 44 23.42 37.86 -28.13
N SER A 45 23.54 38.27 -26.87
CA SER A 45 23.49 37.35 -25.74
C SER A 45 22.06 37.01 -25.34
N ASN A 46 21.85 35.75 -24.91
CA ASN A 46 20.56 35.31 -24.41
C ASN A 46 20.29 35.89 -23.03
N ALA A 47 19.06 36.33 -22.81
CA ALA A 47 18.64 36.90 -21.54
C ALA A 47 18.37 35.84 -20.46
N SER A 48 18.44 36.27 -19.20
CA SER A 48 17.99 35.48 -18.07
C SER A 48 16.46 35.43 -17.97
N SER A 49 15.95 34.29 -17.53
CA SER A 49 14.52 34.14 -17.19
C SER A 49 14.22 34.80 -15.84
N GLY A 50 12.97 35.24 -15.66
CA GLY A 50 12.47 35.76 -14.40
C GLY A 50 12.34 34.66 -13.35
N ALA A 51 12.57 35.02 -12.08
CA ALA A 51 12.35 34.12 -10.95
C ALA A 51 10.84 33.90 -10.71
N SER A 52 10.48 32.70 -10.26
CA SER A 52 9.10 32.46 -9.82
C SER A 52 8.82 33.21 -8.52
N GLY A 53 7.56 33.60 -8.33
CA GLY A 53 7.07 34.18 -7.10
C GLY A 53 7.10 33.18 -5.95
N GLU A 54 7.28 33.69 -4.74
CA GLU A 54 7.20 32.91 -3.52
C GLU A 54 5.73 32.56 -3.21
N ASN A 55 5.52 31.35 -2.72
CA ASN A 55 4.19 30.91 -2.28
C ASN A 55 3.81 31.62 -0.97
N GLY A 56 2.52 31.83 -0.76
CA GLY A 56 2.00 32.28 0.52
C GLY A 56 2.05 31.16 1.57
N GLU A 57 2.24 31.54 2.83
CA GLU A 57 2.22 30.62 3.96
C GLU A 57 0.79 30.17 4.34
N ASP A 58 0.66 28.88 4.65
CA ASP A 58 -0.56 28.32 5.24
C ASP A 58 -0.75 28.86 6.66
N ARG A 59 -2.02 29.09 7.04
CA ARG A 59 -2.35 29.54 8.38
C ARG A 59 -2.56 28.37 9.35
N ASP A 60 -2.09 28.54 10.58
CA ASP A 60 -2.26 27.53 11.63
C ASP A 60 -3.73 27.22 11.93
N ASN A 61 -3.99 25.94 12.21
CA ASN A 61 -5.30 25.48 12.68
C ASN A 61 -5.55 25.92 14.12
N LEU A 62 -6.81 26.18 14.45
CA LEU A 62 -7.22 26.64 15.77
C LEU A 62 -8.24 25.68 16.40
N THR A 63 -8.13 25.45 17.70
CA THR A 63 -9.13 24.72 18.50
C THR A 63 -9.66 25.62 19.61
N ILE A 64 -10.98 25.80 19.69
CA ILE A 64 -11.62 26.63 20.74
C ILE A 64 -12.87 25.97 21.33
N PHE A 65 -13.24 26.45 22.52
CA PHE A 65 -14.53 26.19 23.15
C PHE A 65 -15.39 27.45 23.02
N ALA A 66 -16.56 27.32 22.42
CA ALA A 66 -17.55 28.38 22.40
C ALA A 66 -18.27 28.44 23.75
N ASP A 67 -18.20 29.58 24.41
CA ASP A 67 -18.85 29.84 25.70
C ASP A 67 -19.97 30.90 25.59
N GLY A 68 -20.31 31.31 24.37
CA GLY A 68 -21.26 32.38 24.06
C GLY A 68 -20.66 33.79 23.99
N SER A 69 -19.37 33.96 24.30
CA SER A 69 -18.70 35.25 24.18
C SER A 69 -18.41 35.60 22.71
N PRO A 70 -18.58 36.87 22.29
CA PRO A 70 -18.20 37.31 20.96
C PRO A 70 -16.70 37.13 20.68
N LEU A 71 -16.36 36.60 19.51
CA LEU A 71 -14.98 36.32 19.11
C LEU A 71 -14.76 36.63 17.62
N THR A 72 -13.58 37.11 17.28
CA THR A 72 -13.17 37.35 15.89
C THR A 72 -11.90 36.55 15.60
N LEU A 73 -12.00 35.62 14.66
CA LEU A 73 -10.94 34.71 14.27
C LEU A 73 -10.44 35.06 12.86
N ASN A 74 -9.16 35.42 12.76
CA ASN A 74 -8.49 35.62 11.48
C ASN A 74 -7.52 34.46 11.21
N LEU A 75 -7.98 33.55 10.36
CA LEU A 75 -7.31 32.34 9.92
C LEU A 75 -6.98 32.40 8.41
N VAL A 76 -6.81 33.61 7.86
CA VAL A 76 -6.53 33.81 6.44
C VAL A 76 -5.13 33.30 6.06
N GLY A 77 -5.04 32.56 4.95
CA GLY A 77 -3.77 32.18 4.34
C GLY A 77 -3.10 33.35 3.62
N GLU A 78 -1.78 33.34 3.51
CA GLU A 78 -1.04 34.47 2.95
C GLU A 78 -1.16 34.54 1.42
N ASP A 79 -1.21 35.76 0.88
CA ASP A 79 -1.15 35.98 -0.57
C ASP A 79 0.26 35.66 -1.09
N ALA A 80 0.33 35.06 -2.28
CA ALA A 80 1.60 34.74 -2.91
C ALA A 80 2.22 35.94 -3.63
N GLN A 81 3.52 35.86 -3.89
CA GLN A 81 4.24 36.87 -4.66
C GLN A 81 4.10 36.63 -6.18
N PRO A 82 4.16 37.70 -6.99
CA PRO A 82 4.15 37.58 -8.45
C PRO A 82 5.49 37.01 -8.96
N GLY A 83 5.42 36.34 -10.12
CA GLY A 83 6.58 35.95 -10.89
C GLY A 83 7.26 37.17 -11.52
N GLN A 84 8.60 37.15 -11.59
CA GLN A 84 9.38 38.22 -12.20
C GLN A 84 9.37 38.10 -13.73
N GLU A 85 9.51 39.23 -14.41
CA GLU A 85 9.59 39.26 -15.87
C GLU A 85 10.92 38.69 -16.37
N GLY A 86 10.87 38.02 -17.53
CA GLY A 86 12.04 37.63 -18.29
C GLY A 86 12.74 38.83 -18.91
N LYS A 87 14.07 38.79 -18.98
CA LYS A 87 14.85 39.89 -19.56
C LYS A 87 14.81 39.87 -21.09
N PRO A 88 14.95 41.01 -21.76
CA PRO A 88 15.09 41.05 -23.21
C PRO A 88 16.44 40.45 -23.64
N GLY A 89 16.44 39.70 -24.74
CA GLY A 89 17.68 39.24 -25.38
C GLY A 89 18.38 40.41 -26.07
N GLU A 90 19.71 40.37 -26.13
CA GLU A 90 20.48 41.46 -26.74
C GLU A 90 20.45 41.36 -28.27
N ASP A 91 20.45 42.51 -28.94
CA ASP A 91 20.62 42.59 -30.38
C ASP A 91 22.04 42.15 -30.76
N ALA A 92 22.18 41.65 -31.99
CA ALA A 92 23.48 41.24 -32.50
C ALA A 92 24.31 42.44 -32.96
N GLU A 93 25.63 42.40 -32.76
CA GLU A 93 26.56 43.43 -33.20
C GLU A 93 27.04 43.15 -34.63
N CYS A 94 26.48 43.85 -35.61
CA CYS A 94 26.62 43.46 -37.01
C CYS A 94 28.00 43.66 -37.63
N GLU A 95 28.85 44.53 -37.06
CA GLU A 95 30.09 45.00 -37.69
C GLU A 95 29.93 45.32 -39.20
N ASN A 96 31.02 45.57 -39.91
CA ASN A 96 30.96 45.71 -41.37
C ASN A 96 31.21 44.36 -42.02
N GLN A 97 30.33 43.94 -42.94
CA GLN A 97 30.50 42.73 -43.72
C GLN A 97 31.83 42.81 -44.52
N PRO A 98 32.74 41.82 -44.40
CA PRO A 98 33.94 41.74 -45.22
C PRO A 98 33.59 41.57 -46.71
N THR A 99 34.26 42.33 -47.59
CA THR A 99 34.02 42.29 -49.04
C THR A 99 35.10 41.48 -49.78
N GLY A 100 34.73 40.83 -50.88
CA GLY A 100 35.67 40.14 -51.77
C GLY A 100 36.39 38.93 -51.18
N VAL A 101 35.87 38.35 -50.09
CA VAL A 101 36.49 37.21 -49.40
C VAL A 101 36.21 35.87 -50.11
N LYS A 102 37.13 34.91 -50.00
CA LYS A 102 37.03 33.59 -50.66
C LYS A 102 36.37 32.52 -49.76
N HIS A 103 35.30 32.88 -49.06
CA HIS A 103 34.56 31.99 -48.15
C HIS A 103 33.14 32.52 -47.95
N ASN A 104 32.18 31.66 -47.61
CA ASN A 104 30.82 32.09 -47.28
C ASN A 104 30.79 32.85 -45.95
N LEU A 105 29.81 33.73 -45.78
CA LEU A 105 29.63 34.50 -44.55
C LEU A 105 28.32 34.14 -43.84
N GLN A 106 28.32 34.28 -42.52
CA GLN A 106 27.12 34.20 -41.68
C GLN A 106 27.05 35.44 -40.80
N ALA A 107 25.98 36.21 -40.93
CA ALA A 107 25.75 37.39 -40.12
C ALA A 107 25.32 37.00 -38.69
N PRO A 108 25.63 37.83 -37.68
CA PRO A 108 25.28 37.57 -36.29
C PRO A 108 23.78 37.47 -36.01
N SER A 109 23.38 36.49 -35.19
CA SER A 109 22.00 36.32 -34.72
C SER A 109 21.76 37.06 -33.40
N GLY A 110 20.54 37.56 -33.21
CA GLY A 110 20.12 38.18 -31.96
C GLY A 110 19.89 37.15 -30.86
N GLY A 111 20.05 37.57 -29.60
CA GLY A 111 19.88 36.71 -28.44
C GLY A 111 18.42 36.44 -28.11
N HIS A 112 18.13 35.27 -27.55
CA HIS A 112 16.79 34.91 -27.10
C HIS A 112 16.39 35.68 -25.84
N GLY A 113 15.13 36.11 -25.78
CA GLY A 113 14.54 36.68 -24.57
C GLY A 113 14.31 35.61 -23.50
N GLY A 114 14.42 36.01 -22.23
CA GLY A 114 14.19 35.12 -21.09
C GLY A 114 12.70 34.87 -20.86
N ASN A 115 12.36 33.70 -20.30
CA ASN A 115 10.98 33.40 -19.94
C ASN A 115 10.57 34.17 -18.67
N GLY A 116 9.28 34.47 -18.53
CA GLY A 116 8.73 35.00 -17.29
C GLY A 116 8.65 33.91 -16.21
N GLY A 117 8.82 34.30 -14.95
CA GLY A 117 8.63 33.43 -13.81
C GLY A 117 7.14 33.15 -13.54
N ASN A 118 6.84 32.01 -12.94
CA ASN A 118 5.47 31.71 -12.51
C ASN A 118 5.09 32.55 -11.28
N GLY A 119 3.80 32.86 -11.10
CA GLY A 119 3.31 33.36 -9.83
C GLY A 119 3.36 32.27 -8.75
N GLY A 120 3.58 32.65 -7.50
CA GLY A 120 3.50 31.71 -6.37
C GLY A 120 2.06 31.28 -6.09
N ASP A 121 1.86 30.13 -5.47
CA ASP A 121 0.54 29.69 -5.00
C ASP A 121 0.18 30.37 -3.67
N GLY A 122 -1.08 30.77 -3.47
CA GLY A 122 -1.57 31.35 -2.23
C GLY A 122 -1.67 30.32 -1.11
N GLY A 123 -1.43 30.75 0.13
CA GLY A 123 -1.51 29.89 1.32
C GLY A 123 -2.94 29.52 1.69
N ASN A 124 -3.15 28.35 2.27
CA ASN A 124 -4.46 27.89 2.71
C ASN A 124 -4.90 28.59 4.01
N GLY A 125 -6.21 28.78 4.15
CA GLY A 125 -6.82 29.23 5.39
C GLY A 125 -6.76 28.16 6.48
N GLY A 126 -6.59 28.58 7.72
CA GLY A 126 -6.49 27.69 8.89
C GLY A 126 -7.83 27.06 9.21
N SER A 127 -7.83 25.76 9.49
CA SER A 127 -9.03 25.02 9.88
C SER A 127 -9.39 25.27 11.35
N LEU A 128 -10.69 25.20 11.65
CA LEU A 128 -11.25 25.48 12.96
C LEU A 128 -11.87 24.22 13.56
N THR A 129 -11.38 23.78 14.72
CA THR A 129 -12.07 22.79 15.56
C THR A 129 -12.79 23.51 16.68
N LEU A 130 -14.11 23.36 16.75
CA LEU A 130 -14.95 24.11 17.66
C LEU A 130 -15.78 23.18 18.55
N TYR A 131 -15.66 23.37 19.85
CA TYR A 131 -16.45 22.70 20.88
C TYR A 131 -17.60 23.60 21.30
N ALA A 132 -18.85 23.17 21.18
CA ALA A 132 -20.01 23.96 21.55
C ALA A 132 -21.19 23.08 21.96
N THR A 133 -21.78 23.33 23.14
CA THR A 133 -22.99 22.62 23.60
C THR A 133 -24.30 23.22 23.08
N ASP A 134 -24.26 24.50 22.69
CA ASP A 134 -25.37 25.22 22.07
C ASP A 134 -24.90 25.88 20.78
N LEU A 135 -25.43 25.41 19.64
CA LEU A 135 -25.05 25.90 18.33
C LEU A 135 -25.45 27.35 18.07
N SER A 136 -26.43 27.89 18.81
CA SER A 136 -26.83 29.29 18.67
C SER A 136 -25.71 30.27 19.07
N GLN A 137 -24.77 29.83 19.91
CA GLN A 137 -23.64 30.62 20.37
C GLN A 137 -22.62 30.93 19.26
N LEU A 138 -22.56 30.10 18.22
CA LEU A 138 -21.63 30.28 17.10
C LEU A 138 -21.91 31.59 16.34
N GLN A 139 -23.14 32.10 16.40
CA GLN A 139 -23.53 33.38 15.78
C GLN A 139 -22.78 34.59 16.37
N GLN A 140 -22.16 34.44 17.56
CA GLN A 140 -21.33 35.47 18.18
C GLN A 140 -19.87 35.43 17.67
N ILE A 141 -19.49 34.39 16.92
CA ILE A 141 -18.13 34.16 16.45
C ILE A 141 -18.05 34.54 14.98
N PHE A 142 -17.21 35.52 14.65
CA PHE A 142 -16.83 35.85 13.29
C PHE A 142 -15.57 35.07 12.92
N VAL A 143 -15.58 34.40 11.76
CA VAL A 143 -14.42 33.63 11.26
C VAL A 143 -14.08 34.07 9.85
N ASN A 144 -12.81 34.41 9.61
CA ASN A 144 -12.28 34.55 8.27
C ASN A 144 -11.13 33.56 8.08
N ALA A 145 -11.41 32.45 7.43
CA ALA A 145 -10.48 31.38 7.08
C ALA A 145 -10.36 31.26 5.55
N SER A 146 -10.40 32.39 4.84
CA SER A 146 -10.15 32.38 3.39
C SER A 146 -8.71 31.96 3.07
N GLY A 147 -8.52 31.31 1.92
CA GLY A 147 -7.17 31.14 1.37
C GLY A 147 -6.64 32.45 0.81
N GLY A 148 -5.31 32.56 0.76
CA GLY A 148 -4.61 33.66 0.11
C GLY A 148 -4.69 33.57 -1.41
N LYS A 149 -4.44 34.68 -2.08
CA LYS A 149 -4.50 34.78 -3.54
C LYS A 149 -3.23 34.26 -4.20
N GLY A 150 -3.40 33.65 -5.37
CA GLY A 150 -2.30 33.26 -6.23
C GLY A 150 -1.58 34.47 -6.85
N GLY A 151 -0.27 34.34 -7.03
CA GLY A 151 0.59 35.35 -7.63
C GLY A 151 0.34 35.49 -9.13
N GLN A 152 0.55 36.69 -9.65
CA GLN A 152 0.50 36.95 -11.09
C GLN A 152 1.75 36.38 -11.79
N PRO A 153 1.66 35.91 -13.05
CA PRO A 153 2.82 35.47 -13.80
C PRO A 153 3.68 36.65 -14.27
N GLY A 154 4.98 36.41 -14.37
CA GLY A 154 5.91 37.28 -15.08
C GLY A 154 5.74 37.16 -16.59
N GLN A 155 5.93 38.25 -17.32
CA GLN A 155 5.92 38.24 -18.79
C GLN A 155 7.26 37.73 -19.35
N GLY A 156 7.23 37.13 -20.54
CA GLY A 156 8.44 36.77 -21.27
C GLY A 156 9.12 37.99 -21.90
N GLY A 157 10.45 38.00 -21.92
CA GLY A 157 11.23 39.07 -22.55
C GLY A 157 11.28 38.93 -24.07
N PRO A 158 11.37 40.04 -24.82
CA PRO A 158 11.51 39.97 -26.28
C PRO A 158 12.90 39.43 -26.68
N GLY A 159 12.99 38.76 -27.83
CA GLY A 159 14.27 38.39 -28.43
C GLY A 159 14.93 39.56 -29.17
N GLY A 160 16.26 39.58 -29.19
CA GLY A 160 17.05 40.58 -29.90
C GLY A 160 17.06 40.38 -31.41
N GLN A 161 17.39 41.42 -32.15
CA GLN A 161 17.43 41.44 -33.61
C GLN A 161 18.73 40.85 -34.15
N GLY A 162 18.61 40.05 -35.21
CA GLY A 162 19.75 39.56 -35.98
C GLY A 162 20.18 40.55 -37.07
N CYS A 163 21.41 40.39 -37.53
CA CYS A 163 22.01 41.22 -38.55
C CYS A 163 21.67 40.77 -39.96
N ARG A 164 21.54 41.72 -40.88
CA ARG A 164 21.32 41.44 -42.31
C ARG A 164 22.61 41.60 -43.09
N CYS A 165 22.84 40.71 -44.05
CA CYS A 165 23.94 40.83 -45.00
C CYS A 165 23.69 42.01 -45.94
N SER A 166 24.68 42.88 -46.09
CA SER A 166 24.63 43.98 -47.05
C SER A 166 24.84 43.49 -48.48
N GLU A 167 25.64 42.44 -48.66
CA GLU A 167 25.89 41.78 -49.95
C GLU A 167 25.64 40.27 -49.85
N PRO A 168 24.45 39.77 -50.26
CA PRO A 168 24.06 38.38 -50.05
C PRO A 168 24.83 37.35 -50.89
N TYR A 169 25.38 37.75 -52.04
CA TYR A 169 26.13 36.88 -52.94
C TYR A 169 27.23 37.67 -53.64
N TRP A 170 28.40 37.06 -53.86
CA TRP A 170 29.47 37.62 -54.67
C TRP A 170 30.31 36.52 -55.31
N THR A 171 31.12 36.90 -56.29
CA THR A 171 31.99 35.98 -57.01
C THR A 171 33.45 36.41 -56.94
N VAL A 172 34.38 35.48 -56.76
CA VAL A 172 35.82 35.76 -56.76
C VAL A 172 36.53 34.90 -57.79
N GLU A 173 37.24 35.55 -58.71
CA GLU A 173 38.11 34.86 -59.67
C GLU A 173 39.33 34.26 -58.97
N THR A 174 39.58 32.98 -59.19
CA THR A 174 40.70 32.23 -58.62
C THR A 174 41.41 31.49 -59.74
N CYS A 175 42.69 31.81 -59.92
CA CYS A 175 43.53 31.21 -60.95
C CYS A 175 44.54 30.23 -60.35
N SER A 176 44.72 29.07 -60.98
CA SER A 176 45.82 28.14 -60.73
C SER A 176 46.92 28.37 -61.76
N GLY A 177 48.20 28.30 -61.36
CA GLY A 177 49.37 28.54 -62.24
C GLY A 177 49.78 30.02 -62.35
N ASN A 178 50.91 30.31 -63.00
CA ASN A 178 51.30 31.70 -63.27
C ASN A 178 50.78 32.16 -64.64
N PRO A 179 50.45 33.45 -64.81
CA PRO A 179 50.08 33.99 -66.12
C PRO A 179 51.16 33.67 -67.17
N GLY A 180 50.81 32.85 -68.16
CA GLY A 180 51.72 32.39 -69.23
C GLY A 180 52.07 30.90 -69.19
N ASP A 181 51.77 30.19 -68.10
CA ASP A 181 51.95 28.73 -68.02
C ASP A 181 50.80 27.99 -68.74
N PRO A 182 51.05 26.83 -69.38
CA PRO A 182 50.00 26.03 -70.05
C PRO A 182 48.92 25.52 -69.09
N ASP A 183 49.22 25.47 -67.79
CA ASP A 183 48.30 25.07 -66.72
C ASP A 183 47.57 26.27 -66.07
N TYR A 184 47.75 27.49 -66.61
CA TYR A 184 47.05 28.68 -66.12
C TYR A 184 45.55 28.59 -66.39
N ARG A 185 44.75 28.47 -65.33
CA ARG A 185 43.29 28.38 -65.43
C ARG A 185 42.64 29.24 -64.36
N CYS A 186 41.82 30.19 -64.77
CA CYS A 186 40.97 30.95 -63.88
C CYS A 186 39.59 30.32 -63.83
N THR A 187 39.03 30.23 -62.62
CA THR A 187 37.66 29.83 -62.36
C THR A 187 37.01 30.86 -61.46
N THR A 188 35.71 31.07 -61.62
CA THR A 188 34.94 31.97 -60.77
C THR A 188 34.25 31.14 -59.70
N LEU A 189 34.57 31.41 -58.43
CA LEU A 189 33.90 30.78 -57.30
C LEU A 189 32.80 31.72 -56.78
N GLU A 190 31.63 31.18 -56.51
CA GLU A 190 30.49 31.90 -55.92
C GLU A 190 30.44 31.68 -54.41
N PHE A 191 30.21 32.76 -53.66
CA PHE A 191 30.06 32.76 -52.22
C PHE A 191 28.79 33.51 -51.83
N ARG A 192 28.24 33.18 -50.66
CA ARG A 192 27.03 33.79 -50.13
C ARG A 192 27.18 34.23 -48.69
N CYS A 193 26.37 35.20 -48.29
CA CYS A 193 26.15 35.61 -46.92
C CYS A 193 24.74 35.21 -46.48
N GLN A 194 24.62 34.58 -45.32
CA GLN A 194 23.33 34.27 -44.69
C GLN A 194 23.04 35.26 -43.57
N ASP A 195 21.84 35.83 -43.56
CA ASP A 195 21.38 36.71 -42.48
C ASP A 195 21.40 35.99 -41.12
N GLY A 196 21.62 36.75 -40.07
CA GLY A 196 21.44 36.31 -38.70
C GLY A 196 19.96 36.24 -38.36
N LYS A 197 19.59 35.27 -37.52
CA LYS A 197 18.20 35.12 -37.07
C LYS A 197 17.92 36.09 -35.94
N ASN A 198 16.69 36.57 -35.86
CA ASN A 198 16.21 37.21 -34.64
C ASN A 198 16.11 36.16 -33.52
N GLY A 199 16.40 36.58 -32.30
CA GLY A 199 16.12 35.82 -31.11
C GLY A 199 14.62 35.56 -30.96
N ALA A 200 14.30 34.43 -30.37
CA ALA A 200 12.92 34.11 -29.98
C ALA A 200 12.53 34.90 -28.72
N ASN A 201 11.27 35.31 -28.63
CA ASN A 201 10.71 35.86 -27.41
C ASN A 201 10.57 34.76 -26.35
N GLY A 202 10.79 35.11 -25.09
CA GLY A 202 10.48 34.26 -23.96
C GLY A 202 8.97 34.07 -23.81
N VAL A 203 8.59 32.98 -23.14
CA VAL A 203 7.20 32.66 -22.80
C VAL A 203 6.86 33.25 -21.44
N GLY A 204 5.62 33.73 -21.26
CA GLY A 204 5.13 34.16 -19.95
C GLY A 204 4.97 32.99 -18.98
N GLY A 205 5.06 33.29 -17.68
CA GLY A 205 4.83 32.30 -16.63
C GLY A 205 3.35 31.91 -16.49
N ALA A 206 3.08 30.95 -15.60
CA ALA A 206 1.74 30.56 -15.19
C ALA A 206 1.26 31.36 -13.97
N PHE A 207 -0.06 31.56 -13.86
CA PHE A 207 -0.68 32.10 -12.65
C PHE A 207 -0.52 31.12 -11.48
N GLY A 208 -0.31 31.68 -10.30
CA GLY A 208 -0.46 30.96 -9.05
C GLY A 208 -1.92 30.60 -8.79
N ARG A 209 -2.13 29.52 -8.03
CA ARG A 209 -3.46 29.11 -7.57
C ARG A 209 -3.83 29.84 -6.29
N ASP A 210 -5.10 30.15 -6.12
CA ASP A 210 -5.61 30.63 -4.83
C ASP A 210 -5.60 29.49 -3.81
N GLY A 211 -5.35 29.83 -2.55
CA GLY A 211 -5.41 28.91 -1.43
C GLY A 211 -6.84 28.48 -1.13
N LEU A 212 -6.98 27.32 -0.48
CA LEU A 212 -8.27 26.79 -0.06
C LEU A 212 -8.72 27.45 1.25
N PRO A 213 -10.04 27.62 1.45
CA PRO A 213 -10.56 28.03 2.74
C PRO A 213 -10.36 26.93 3.80
N GLY A 214 -10.23 27.33 5.06
CA GLY A 214 -10.16 26.41 6.19
C GLY A 214 -11.49 25.67 6.41
N GLN A 215 -11.42 24.47 6.99
CA GLN A 215 -12.60 23.64 7.25
C GLN A 215 -13.03 23.71 8.73
N LEU A 216 -14.33 23.55 8.98
CA LEU A 216 -14.88 23.43 10.33
C LEU A 216 -14.96 21.96 10.76
N THR A 217 -14.50 21.67 11.97
CA THR A 217 -14.85 20.47 12.73
C THR A 217 -15.64 20.88 13.97
N LEU A 218 -16.92 20.52 14.01
CA LEU A 218 -17.86 20.90 15.07
C LEU A 218 -18.08 19.72 16.02
N ILE A 219 -17.80 19.94 17.31
CA ILE A 219 -17.90 18.94 18.36
C ILE A 219 -18.92 19.42 19.39
N ASN A 220 -20.04 18.71 19.51
CA ASN A 220 -21.10 19.06 20.44
C ASN A 220 -20.83 18.55 21.86
N LEU A 221 -19.74 19.01 22.47
CA LEU A 221 -19.30 18.67 23.83
C LEU A 221 -18.67 19.88 24.51
N ASP A 222 -18.73 19.93 25.85
CA ASP A 222 -18.09 20.95 26.70
C ASP A 222 -16.67 20.57 27.15
N LYS A 223 -16.17 19.42 26.70
CA LYS A 223 -14.85 18.86 27.05
C LYS A 223 -14.13 18.33 25.82
N PRO A 224 -12.78 18.23 25.86
CA PRO A 224 -12.00 17.64 24.78
C PRO A 224 -12.52 16.25 24.39
N LEU A 225 -12.60 16.00 23.09
CA LEU A 225 -13.06 14.73 22.57
C LEU A 225 -11.98 13.65 22.81
N GLU A 226 -12.37 12.58 23.50
CA GLU A 226 -11.49 11.43 23.67
C GLU A 226 -11.28 10.68 22.35
N ALA A 227 -10.06 10.19 22.15
CA ALA A 227 -9.71 9.39 20.98
C ALA A 227 -10.56 8.11 20.88
N ASP A 228 -10.74 7.63 19.65
CA ASP A 228 -11.43 6.37 19.38
C ASP A 228 -10.65 5.19 19.94
N LYS A 229 -11.38 4.26 20.56
CA LYS A 229 -10.88 2.94 20.99
C LYS A 229 -11.81 1.87 20.44
N PRO A 230 -11.83 1.66 19.11
CA PRO A 230 -12.82 0.81 18.46
C PRO A 230 -12.49 -0.68 18.60
N ALA A 231 -11.25 -1.00 18.96
CA ALA A 231 -10.77 -2.35 19.20
C ALA A 231 -9.70 -2.36 20.29
N ALA A 232 -9.56 -3.50 20.98
CA ALA A 232 -8.53 -3.71 21.98
C ALA A 232 -8.19 -5.19 22.13
N THR A 233 -6.95 -5.50 22.47
CA THR A 233 -6.54 -6.85 22.88
C THR A 233 -6.18 -6.82 24.35
N VAL A 234 -6.88 -7.61 25.14
CA VAL A 234 -6.87 -7.52 26.61
C VAL A 234 -6.89 -8.91 27.23
N THR A 235 -6.33 -9.03 28.44
CA THR A 235 -6.32 -10.29 29.16
C THR A 235 -7.71 -10.61 29.70
N MET A 236 -8.04 -11.91 29.77
CA MET A 236 -9.29 -12.37 30.38
C MET A 236 -9.43 -11.90 31.83
N SER A 237 -8.34 -11.84 32.59
CA SER A 237 -8.30 -11.24 33.95
C SER A 237 -8.82 -9.81 33.97
N ALA A 238 -8.30 -8.93 33.10
CA ALA A 238 -8.74 -7.54 33.04
C ALA A 238 -10.24 -7.43 32.72
N LEU A 239 -10.74 -8.29 31.83
CA LEU A 239 -12.15 -8.31 31.44
C LEU A 239 -13.09 -8.80 32.54
N ARG A 240 -12.66 -9.76 33.36
CA ARG A 240 -13.45 -10.26 34.49
C ARG A 240 -13.48 -9.25 35.64
N ASP A 241 -12.33 -8.66 35.95
CA ASP A 241 -12.17 -7.84 37.16
C ASP A 241 -12.69 -6.41 36.98
N LYS A 242 -12.48 -5.81 35.80
CA LYS A 242 -12.80 -4.40 35.52
C LYS A 242 -13.68 -4.20 34.30
N GLY A 243 -13.73 -5.18 33.41
CA GLY A 243 -14.30 -4.99 32.08
C GLY A 243 -13.43 -4.13 31.18
N TYR A 244 -13.96 -3.78 30.01
CA TYR A 244 -13.30 -2.89 29.07
C TYR A 244 -14.29 -1.97 28.37
N LEU A 245 -13.96 -0.68 28.29
CA LEU A 245 -14.76 0.31 27.58
C LEU A 245 -14.18 0.53 26.18
N LEU A 246 -14.94 0.18 25.15
CA LEU A 246 -14.63 0.59 23.79
C LEU A 246 -15.39 1.88 23.47
N SER A 247 -14.77 2.75 22.68
CA SER A 247 -15.41 3.98 22.20
C SER A 247 -15.22 4.22 20.70
N LYS A 248 -16.23 4.84 20.07
CA LYS A 248 -16.20 5.24 18.66
C LYS A 248 -16.97 6.54 18.45
N ASN A 249 -16.32 7.53 17.87
CA ASN A 249 -16.88 8.82 17.48
C ASN A 249 -17.55 8.68 16.10
N ILE A 250 -18.81 9.08 16.01
CA ILE A 250 -19.60 9.04 14.78
C ILE A 250 -19.68 10.44 14.21
N TRP A 251 -19.11 10.59 13.03
CA TRP A 251 -19.00 11.86 12.32
C TRP A 251 -19.91 11.90 11.11
N GLU A 252 -20.43 13.08 10.80
CA GLU A 252 -21.21 13.34 9.60
C GLU A 252 -20.68 14.59 8.91
N THR A 253 -20.61 14.55 7.59
CA THR A 253 -20.28 15.72 6.79
C THR A 253 -21.55 16.49 6.47
N ARG A 254 -21.57 17.79 6.77
CA ARG A 254 -22.71 18.70 6.58
C ARG A 254 -22.28 19.92 5.77
N ASN A 255 -23.24 20.69 5.28
CA ASN A 255 -23.03 21.95 4.55
C ASN A 255 -23.67 23.12 5.30
N GLY A 256 -23.34 24.35 4.93
CA GLY A 256 -23.85 25.56 5.58
C GLY A 256 -23.01 26.05 6.76
N ALA A 257 -21.71 25.73 6.81
CA ALA A 257 -20.84 26.11 7.93
C ALA A 257 -20.81 27.64 8.16
N SER A 258 -20.74 28.42 7.08
CA SER A 258 -20.72 29.88 7.13
C SER A 258 -21.96 30.47 7.82
N ALA A 259 -23.12 29.82 7.67
CA ALA A 259 -24.39 30.24 8.27
C ALA A 259 -24.51 29.94 9.78
N LEU A 260 -23.59 29.13 10.33
CA LEU A 260 -23.52 28.89 11.78
C LEU A 260 -22.87 30.07 12.51
N PHE A 261 -22.04 30.84 11.82
CA PHE A 261 -21.22 31.91 12.37
C PHE A 261 -21.86 33.30 12.22
N ALA A 262 -21.19 34.32 12.76
CA ALA A 262 -21.60 35.72 12.59
C ALA A 262 -21.64 36.10 11.09
N PRO A 263 -22.57 36.99 10.66
CA PRO A 263 -22.68 37.42 9.28
C PRO A 263 -21.35 37.92 8.68
N GLY A 264 -21.06 37.49 7.46
CA GLY A 264 -19.82 37.85 6.75
C GLY A 264 -18.63 36.92 7.03
N SER A 265 -18.82 35.88 7.85
CA SER A 265 -17.79 34.86 8.04
C SER A 265 -17.48 34.11 6.74
N VAL A 266 -16.20 33.78 6.54
CA VAL A 266 -15.68 33.04 5.39
C VAL A 266 -14.98 31.80 5.92
N ILE A 267 -15.50 30.64 5.57
CA ILE A 267 -14.97 29.31 5.90
C ILE A 267 -15.52 28.34 4.85
N ASP A 268 -14.89 27.18 4.66
CA ASP A 268 -15.43 26.17 3.77
C ASP A 268 -16.87 25.81 4.18
N ASP A 269 -17.78 25.76 3.21
CA ASP A 269 -19.20 25.52 3.50
C ASP A 269 -19.44 24.10 4.02
N GLN A 270 -18.61 23.15 3.60
CA GLN A 270 -18.65 21.77 4.04
C GLN A 270 -17.88 21.63 5.36
N TYR A 271 -18.50 20.96 6.34
CA TYR A 271 -17.90 20.79 7.67
C TYR A 271 -18.18 19.39 8.23
N LEU A 272 -17.32 18.97 9.15
CA LEU A 272 -17.45 17.71 9.86
C LEU A 272 -18.13 17.96 11.22
N ALA A 273 -19.21 17.26 11.51
CA ALA A 273 -19.93 17.37 12.78
C ALA A 273 -19.88 16.04 13.55
N LEU A 274 -19.53 16.10 14.84
CA LEU A 274 -19.70 14.96 15.74
C LEU A 274 -21.19 14.78 16.00
N VAL A 275 -21.76 13.67 15.52
CA VAL A 275 -23.18 13.34 15.72
C VAL A 275 -23.38 12.70 17.08
N GLN A 276 -22.53 11.73 17.41
CA GLN A 276 -22.60 11.00 18.66
C GLN A 276 -21.26 10.33 18.97
N ARG A 277 -21.00 10.07 20.24
CA ARG A 277 -19.93 9.18 20.70
C ARG A 277 -20.57 7.91 21.25
N LEU A 278 -20.25 6.77 20.63
CA LEU A 278 -20.69 5.46 21.09
C LEU A 278 -19.69 4.94 22.13
N GLU A 279 -20.21 4.53 23.27
CA GLU A 279 -19.44 3.93 24.36
C GLU A 279 -20.14 2.65 24.81
N ARG A 280 -19.39 1.54 24.82
CA ARG A 280 -19.90 0.22 25.16
C ARG A 280 -18.89 -0.52 26.01
N SER A 281 -19.38 -1.06 27.12
CA SER A 281 -18.61 -1.85 28.06
C SER A 281 -18.69 -3.33 27.69
N PHE A 282 -17.57 -4.02 27.78
CA PHE A 282 -17.47 -5.46 27.65
C PHE A 282 -17.14 -6.08 29.00
N LEU A 283 -17.84 -7.15 29.37
CA LEU A 283 -17.63 -7.90 30.61
C LEU A 283 -17.48 -9.39 30.31
N LEU A 284 -16.48 -10.02 30.94
CA LEU A 284 -16.33 -11.48 30.94
C LEU A 284 -16.99 -12.06 32.19
N ILE A 285 -17.97 -12.95 31.99
CA ILE A 285 -18.62 -13.70 33.07
C ILE A 285 -18.14 -15.16 32.99
N TRP A 286 -17.40 -15.58 33.99
CA TRP A 286 -16.91 -16.95 34.09
C TRP A 286 -17.88 -17.81 34.90
N ASN A 287 -18.66 -18.65 34.21
CA ASN A 287 -19.61 -19.59 34.82
C ASN A 287 -19.18 -21.06 34.61
N ALA A 288 -17.92 -21.26 34.23
CA ALA A 288 -17.39 -22.56 33.90
C ALA A 288 -16.80 -23.28 35.12
N PRO A 289 -16.89 -24.62 35.20
CA PRO A 289 -16.34 -25.40 36.31
C PRO A 289 -14.80 -25.37 36.34
N GLN A 290 -14.15 -25.15 35.20
CA GLN A 290 -12.69 -25.07 35.10
C GLN A 290 -12.18 -23.80 35.80
N SER A 291 -10.97 -23.88 36.37
CA SER A 291 -10.40 -22.77 37.13
C SER A 291 -10.05 -21.60 36.22
N PHE A 292 -10.68 -20.44 36.43
CA PHE A 292 -10.40 -19.20 35.71
C PHE A 292 -8.90 -18.83 35.71
N ASN A 293 -8.19 -19.12 36.80
CA ASN A 293 -6.78 -18.76 36.94
C ASN A 293 -5.92 -19.37 35.82
N GLN A 294 -6.29 -20.55 35.33
CA GLN A 294 -5.60 -21.22 34.22
C GLN A 294 -5.68 -20.39 32.93
N PHE A 295 -6.78 -19.68 32.68
CA PHE A 295 -7.04 -18.91 31.45
C PHE A 295 -6.83 -17.40 31.63
N SER A 296 -6.56 -16.94 32.85
CA SER A 296 -6.57 -15.52 33.23
C SER A 296 -5.63 -14.62 32.42
N GLN A 297 -4.52 -15.16 31.92
CA GLN A 297 -3.50 -14.43 31.14
C GLN A 297 -3.75 -14.46 29.64
N GLU A 298 -4.71 -15.26 29.20
CA GLU A 298 -5.04 -15.39 27.79
C GLU A 298 -5.66 -14.09 27.28
N LYS A 299 -5.31 -13.75 26.04
CA LYS A 299 -5.68 -12.47 25.45
C LYS A 299 -6.80 -12.67 24.45
N VAL A 300 -7.88 -11.93 24.62
CA VAL A 300 -8.98 -11.87 23.66
C VAL A 300 -8.96 -10.51 22.97
N THR A 301 -9.37 -10.48 21.71
CA THR A 301 -9.51 -9.24 20.95
C THR A 301 -10.97 -8.83 20.90
N LEU A 302 -11.25 -7.61 21.33
CA LEU A 302 -12.56 -6.98 21.29
C LEU A 302 -12.60 -6.01 20.12
N LYS A 303 -13.70 -6.00 19.37
CA LYS A 303 -13.92 -5.07 18.25
C LYS A 303 -15.35 -4.58 18.25
N TYR A 304 -15.56 -3.31 17.95
CA TYR A 304 -16.89 -2.81 17.62
C TYR A 304 -17.40 -3.43 16.33
N GLU A 305 -18.55 -4.07 16.41
CA GLU A 305 -19.30 -4.53 15.25
C GLU A 305 -20.45 -3.55 14.98
N ASN A 306 -20.12 -2.44 14.33
CA ASN A 306 -21.04 -1.33 14.02
C ASN A 306 -21.96 -0.98 15.22
N ASP A 307 -23.23 -0.73 14.96
CA ASP A 307 -24.24 -0.40 15.96
C ASP A 307 -24.71 -1.66 16.73
N GLN A 308 -24.24 -2.85 16.35
CA GLN A 308 -24.82 -4.14 16.71
C GLN A 308 -24.13 -4.85 17.88
N GLY A 309 -22.96 -4.42 18.35
CA GLY A 309 -22.37 -4.99 19.55
C GLY A 309 -20.85 -4.84 19.65
N ILE A 310 -20.27 -5.61 20.55
CA ILE A 310 -18.83 -5.86 20.60
C ILE A 310 -18.62 -7.32 20.23
N GLN A 311 -17.91 -7.55 19.12
CA GLN A 311 -17.42 -8.87 18.76
C GLN A 311 -16.22 -9.23 19.65
N VAL A 312 -16.18 -10.48 20.09
CA VAL A 312 -15.07 -11.06 20.83
C VAL A 312 -14.40 -12.15 19.99
N ASP A 313 -13.11 -11.96 19.73
CA ASP A 313 -12.26 -12.95 19.07
C ASP A 313 -11.42 -13.63 20.17
N VAL A 314 -11.70 -14.92 20.38
CA VAL A 314 -10.97 -15.79 21.32
C VAL A 314 -9.76 -16.39 20.61
N PRO A 315 -8.60 -16.53 21.27
CA PRO A 315 -7.41 -17.06 20.61
C PRO A 315 -7.51 -18.58 20.37
N ASP A 316 -6.93 -19.05 19.26
CA ASP A 316 -7.06 -20.43 18.76
C ASP A 316 -6.51 -21.53 19.70
N ASN A 317 -5.68 -21.16 20.67
CA ASN A 317 -5.10 -22.07 21.66
C ASN A 317 -6.10 -22.49 22.74
N ILE A 318 -7.28 -21.86 22.81
CA ILE A 318 -8.33 -22.16 23.79
C ILE A 318 -9.62 -22.45 23.05
N TRP A 319 -10.32 -23.47 23.49
CA TRP A 319 -11.68 -23.74 23.06
C TRP A 319 -12.63 -23.33 24.16
N ILE A 320 -13.62 -22.52 23.79
CA ILE A 320 -14.58 -21.95 24.74
C ILE A 320 -15.98 -22.28 24.28
N GLU A 321 -16.75 -22.88 25.17
CA GLU A 321 -18.20 -22.91 25.08
C GLU A 321 -18.75 -21.68 25.79
N GLY A 322 -19.41 -20.79 25.06
CA GLY A 322 -19.93 -19.56 25.64
C GLY A 322 -20.97 -18.89 24.76
N THR A 323 -21.61 -17.86 25.30
CA THR A 323 -22.56 -17.01 24.59
C THR A 323 -22.29 -15.54 24.87
N THR A 324 -22.61 -14.70 23.90
CA THR A 324 -22.61 -13.25 24.07
C THR A 324 -24.03 -12.76 24.26
N GLN A 325 -24.27 -11.93 25.27
CA GLN A 325 -25.53 -11.25 25.51
C GLN A 325 -25.29 -9.75 25.51
N GLN A 326 -26.21 -9.01 24.91
CA GLN A 326 -26.14 -7.55 24.89
C GLN A 326 -27.36 -6.97 25.59
N GLN A 327 -27.09 -6.07 26.54
CA GLN A 327 -28.12 -5.30 27.24
C GLN A 327 -27.64 -3.86 27.36
N ASN A 328 -28.40 -2.93 26.78
CA ASN A 328 -28.05 -1.51 26.73
C ASN A 328 -26.64 -1.30 26.13
N ASN A 329 -25.77 -0.58 26.86
CA ASN A 329 -24.39 -0.30 26.48
C ASN A 329 -23.40 -1.35 27.02
N ILE A 330 -23.87 -2.52 27.45
CA ILE A 330 -23.04 -3.58 28.03
C ILE A 330 -23.15 -4.85 27.17
N THR A 331 -22.00 -5.39 26.78
CA THR A 331 -21.85 -6.70 26.17
C THR A 331 -21.26 -7.65 27.22
N GLN A 332 -21.94 -8.76 27.48
CA GLN A 332 -21.51 -9.79 28.40
C GLN A 332 -21.14 -11.05 27.62
N PHE A 333 -19.92 -11.53 27.78
CA PHE A 333 -19.50 -12.82 27.27
C PHE A 333 -19.48 -13.82 28.41
N ILE A 334 -20.39 -14.79 28.37
CA ILE A 334 -20.61 -15.78 29.41
C ILE A 334 -19.97 -17.09 28.97
N VAL A 335 -18.99 -17.56 29.74
CA VAL A 335 -18.26 -18.80 29.47
C VAL A 335 -18.83 -19.93 30.33
N TYR A 336 -19.23 -21.03 29.69
CA TYR A 336 -19.81 -22.21 30.31
C TYR A 336 -18.81 -23.36 30.48
N ASN A 337 -17.90 -23.52 29.51
CA ASN A 337 -16.80 -24.47 29.58
C ASN A 337 -15.60 -23.90 28.82
N ALA A 338 -14.40 -24.27 29.24
CA ALA A 338 -13.18 -23.89 28.54
C ALA A 338 -12.10 -24.96 28.70
N ILE A 339 -11.40 -25.25 27.62
CA ILE A 339 -10.23 -26.16 27.62
C ILE A 339 -9.13 -25.57 26.74
N TYR A 340 -7.88 -25.93 27.01
CA TYR A 340 -6.81 -25.64 26.06
C TYR A 340 -6.85 -26.61 24.89
N LYS A 341 -6.63 -26.10 23.67
CA LYS A 341 -6.53 -26.92 22.46
C LYS A 341 -5.49 -28.03 22.62
N LYS A 342 -4.33 -27.73 23.22
CA LYS A 342 -3.27 -28.72 23.46
C LYS A 342 -3.72 -29.88 24.36
N ASP A 343 -4.65 -29.62 25.28
CA ASP A 343 -5.14 -30.59 26.26
C ASP A 343 -6.27 -31.43 25.66
N ALA A 344 -6.91 -30.95 24.58
CA ALA A 344 -7.87 -31.75 23.84
C ALA A 344 -7.23 -33.01 23.23
N THR A 345 -5.95 -32.98 22.82
CA THR A 345 -5.30 -34.09 22.10
C THR A 345 -4.19 -34.77 22.91
N ARG A 346 -4.42 -35.05 24.20
CA ARG A 346 -3.46 -35.73 25.09
C ARG A 346 -3.87 -37.15 25.45
N LEU A 347 -4.25 -37.94 24.44
CA LEU A 347 -4.48 -39.36 24.62
C LEU A 347 -3.16 -40.14 24.57
N GLU A 348 -2.92 -41.00 25.55
CA GLU A 348 -1.79 -41.91 25.61
C GLU A 348 -2.28 -43.36 25.61
N SER A 349 -1.59 -44.24 24.87
CA SER A 349 -1.90 -45.68 24.94
C SER A 349 -1.28 -46.33 26.17
N LYS A 350 -2.09 -47.09 26.92
CA LYS A 350 -1.61 -47.99 27.98
C LYS A 350 -1.33 -49.41 27.47
N GLY A 351 -1.47 -49.63 26.17
CA GLY A 351 -1.18 -50.89 25.51
C GLY A 351 -2.41 -51.75 25.26
N LEU A 352 -2.15 -52.98 24.83
CA LEU A 352 -3.16 -53.97 24.49
C LEU A 352 -3.39 -54.94 25.64
N SER A 353 -4.63 -55.42 25.77
CA SER A 353 -5.02 -56.42 26.75
C SER A 353 -6.02 -57.43 26.15
N GLY A 354 -6.30 -58.51 26.89
CA GLY A 354 -7.22 -59.56 26.43
C GLY A 354 -6.68 -60.45 25.31
N ARG A 355 -7.54 -61.18 24.59
CA ARG A 355 -7.14 -62.09 23.48
C ARG A 355 -8.27 -62.30 22.49
N GLU A 356 -7.91 -62.54 21.23
CA GLU A 356 -8.85 -62.85 20.14
C GLU A 356 -10.03 -61.86 20.11
N ARG A 357 -11.27 -62.33 20.32
CA ARG A 357 -12.46 -61.47 20.36
C ARG A 357 -12.53 -60.55 21.57
N GLY A 358 -11.81 -60.85 22.64
CA GLY A 358 -11.67 -59.98 23.81
C GLY A 358 -10.42 -59.08 23.74
N LEU A 359 -9.79 -58.92 22.58
CA LEU A 359 -8.65 -58.00 22.41
C LEU A 359 -9.12 -56.56 22.61
N GLN A 360 -8.45 -55.83 23.51
CA GLN A 360 -8.78 -54.46 23.86
C GLN A 360 -7.56 -53.54 23.71
N LEU A 361 -7.81 -52.27 23.40
CA LEU A 361 -6.84 -51.19 23.51
C LEU A 361 -7.32 -50.20 24.57
N THR A 362 -6.43 -49.86 25.50
CA THR A 362 -6.71 -48.86 26.53
C THR A 362 -5.98 -47.56 26.20
N LEU A 363 -6.72 -46.46 26.13
CA LEU A 363 -6.18 -45.10 26.01
C LEU A 363 -6.54 -44.31 27.25
N ILE A 364 -5.64 -43.44 27.73
CA ILE A 364 -5.88 -42.51 28.84
C ILE A 364 -5.73 -41.08 28.34
N ASP A 365 -6.68 -40.23 28.68
CA ASP A 365 -6.62 -38.79 28.47
C ASP A 365 -5.86 -38.12 29.60
N GLU A 366 -4.57 -37.86 29.39
CA GLU A 366 -3.70 -37.29 30.42
C GLU A 366 -4.12 -35.88 30.89
N ALA A 367 -5.01 -35.23 30.14
CA ALA A 367 -5.55 -33.92 30.49
C ALA A 367 -6.86 -33.99 31.29
N ASP A 368 -7.47 -35.17 31.43
CA ASP A 368 -8.75 -35.38 32.12
C ASP A 368 -9.86 -34.42 31.60
N GLN A 369 -10.00 -34.33 30.27
CA GLN A 369 -11.00 -33.48 29.60
C GLN A 369 -12.04 -34.30 28.81
N SER A 370 -11.94 -35.63 28.81
CA SER A 370 -12.77 -36.52 28.00
C SER A 370 -14.25 -36.47 28.34
N ASN A 371 -14.61 -36.08 29.56
CA ASN A 371 -15.99 -35.82 29.98
C ASN A 371 -16.63 -34.62 29.26
N LEU A 372 -15.83 -33.69 28.74
CA LEU A 372 -16.30 -32.51 28.02
C LEU A 372 -16.19 -32.67 26.49
N ILE A 373 -15.31 -33.57 26.04
CA ILE A 373 -14.91 -33.68 24.63
C ILE A 373 -15.55 -34.91 24.00
N ALA A 374 -16.37 -34.69 22.96
CA ALA A 374 -16.84 -35.78 22.11
C ALA A 374 -15.66 -36.37 21.33
N THR A 375 -15.48 -37.69 21.39
CA THR A 375 -14.33 -38.37 20.78
C THR A 375 -14.81 -39.49 19.87
N LYS A 376 -14.31 -39.49 18.63
CA LYS A 376 -14.50 -40.56 17.65
C LYS A 376 -13.17 -41.19 17.29
N PHE A 377 -13.16 -42.49 17.02
CA PHE A 377 -11.94 -43.22 16.71
C PHE A 377 -12.04 -43.88 15.35
N ASP A 378 -11.03 -43.67 14.52
CA ASP A 378 -10.75 -44.47 13.34
C ASP A 378 -9.55 -45.38 13.62
N ILE A 379 -9.58 -46.59 13.07
CA ILE A 379 -8.51 -47.58 13.27
C ILE A 379 -7.96 -48.06 11.93
N THR A 380 -6.64 -48.21 11.87
CA THR A 380 -5.95 -49.06 10.90
C THR A 380 -5.28 -50.19 11.66
N TYR A 381 -5.72 -51.42 11.41
CA TYR A 381 -5.18 -52.62 12.03
C TYR A 381 -4.30 -53.38 11.04
N SER A 382 -3.03 -53.52 11.37
CA SER A 382 -2.03 -54.16 10.52
C SER A 382 -1.30 -55.27 11.28
N ILE A 383 -0.92 -56.33 10.57
CA ILE A 383 -0.20 -57.47 11.16
C ILE A 383 1.14 -57.72 10.48
N THR A 384 2.06 -58.36 11.21
CA THR A 384 3.33 -58.89 10.72
C THR A 384 3.58 -60.28 11.32
N ARG A 385 4.36 -61.11 10.63
CA ARG A 385 4.88 -62.38 11.15
C ARG A 385 6.21 -62.21 11.90
N SER A 386 6.82 -61.03 11.82
CA SER A 386 8.02 -60.68 12.60
C SER A 386 7.63 -60.26 14.02
N ASP A 387 8.56 -60.34 14.98
CA ASP A 387 8.35 -59.83 16.35
C ASP A 387 8.83 -58.36 16.43
N PRO A 388 7.91 -57.38 16.54
CA PRO A 388 8.26 -55.96 16.59
C PRO A 388 8.83 -55.48 17.93
N ARG A 389 8.85 -56.31 18.99
CA ARG A 389 9.34 -55.90 20.32
C ARG A 389 10.87 -55.83 20.40
N PHE A 390 11.56 -56.60 19.56
CA PHE A 390 13.02 -56.74 19.63
C PHE A 390 13.76 -56.05 18.48
N ARG A 391 13.04 -55.60 17.44
CA ARG A 391 13.62 -54.87 16.31
C ARG A 391 12.56 -54.03 15.58
N PRO A 392 12.94 -52.95 14.89
CA PRO A 392 12.06 -52.29 13.93
C PRO A 392 11.62 -53.26 12.83
N VAL A 393 10.31 -53.30 12.58
CA VAL A 393 9.67 -54.16 11.58
C VAL A 393 8.91 -53.28 10.58
N SER A 394 8.99 -53.59 9.29
CA SER A 394 8.36 -52.82 8.20
C SER A 394 7.46 -53.64 7.28
N ASP A 395 7.32 -54.94 7.47
CA ASP A 395 6.52 -55.87 6.66
C ASP A 395 5.05 -55.98 7.12
N TYR A 396 4.52 -54.90 7.69
CA TYR A 396 3.12 -54.84 8.14
C TYR A 396 2.16 -54.87 6.95
N THR A 397 1.07 -55.63 7.10
CA THR A 397 -0.02 -55.65 6.11
C THR A 397 -1.35 -55.35 6.79
N THR A 398 -2.02 -54.30 6.31
CA THR A 398 -3.36 -53.90 6.79
C THR A 398 -4.37 -55.01 6.57
N LYS A 399 -5.19 -55.26 7.59
CA LYS A 399 -6.28 -56.25 7.57
C LYS A 399 -7.63 -55.63 7.85
N TYR A 400 -7.67 -54.46 8.48
CA TYR A 400 -8.88 -53.71 8.71
C TYR A 400 -8.59 -52.22 8.77
N GLU A 401 -9.51 -51.42 8.24
CA GLU A 401 -9.49 -49.97 8.29
C GLU A 401 -10.94 -49.46 8.33
N GLY A 402 -11.24 -48.53 9.23
CA GLY A 402 -12.56 -47.90 9.33
C GLY A 402 -12.83 -47.22 10.67
N GLU A 403 -13.99 -46.57 10.78
CA GLU A 403 -14.50 -45.99 12.02
C GLU A 403 -14.79 -47.11 13.04
N ILE A 404 -14.46 -46.87 14.30
CA ILE A 404 -14.81 -47.76 15.42
C ILE A 404 -16.23 -47.41 15.86
N PRO A 405 -17.17 -48.36 15.83
CA PRO A 405 -18.53 -48.15 16.35
C PRO A 405 -18.52 -47.66 17.81
N GLU A 406 -19.40 -46.72 18.15
CA GLU A 406 -19.48 -46.11 19.50
C GLU A 406 -19.78 -47.14 20.60
N ASP A 407 -20.49 -48.22 20.29
CA ASP A 407 -20.79 -49.31 21.23
C ASP A 407 -19.58 -50.18 21.59
N LEU A 408 -18.47 -50.06 20.83
CA LEU A 408 -17.18 -50.71 21.12
C LEU A 408 -16.21 -49.82 21.90
N VAL A 409 -16.65 -48.63 22.31
CA VAL A 409 -15.84 -47.64 23.03
C VAL A 409 -16.49 -47.34 24.36
N ILE A 410 -15.81 -47.73 25.45
CA ILE A 410 -16.27 -47.46 26.82
C ILE A 410 -15.39 -46.35 27.39
N LEU A 411 -16.01 -45.24 27.81
CA LEU A 411 -15.35 -44.16 28.53
C LEU A 411 -15.70 -44.27 30.03
N ASP A 412 -14.67 -44.43 30.87
CA ASP A 412 -14.78 -44.36 32.33
C ASP A 412 -13.77 -43.33 32.85
N GLY A 413 -14.27 -42.18 33.28
CA GLY A 413 -13.45 -41.03 33.66
C GLY A 413 -12.60 -40.50 32.49
N ASP A 414 -11.29 -40.65 32.60
CA ASP A 414 -10.29 -40.27 31.60
C ASP A 414 -9.85 -41.44 30.69
N THR A 415 -10.40 -42.63 30.90
CA THR A 415 -9.91 -43.86 30.29
C THR A 415 -10.90 -44.38 29.24
N PHE A 416 -10.41 -44.55 28.02
CA PHE A 416 -11.12 -45.23 26.94
C PHE A 416 -10.68 -46.69 26.86
N THR A 417 -11.64 -47.62 26.90
CA THR A 417 -11.44 -49.03 26.55
C THR A 417 -12.10 -49.30 25.21
N ILE A 418 -11.30 -49.75 24.24
CA ILE A 418 -11.72 -49.97 22.86
C ILE A 418 -11.67 -51.48 22.56
N ASP A 419 -12.83 -52.07 22.26
CA ASP A 419 -12.99 -53.50 21.99
C ASP A 419 -12.58 -53.89 20.55
N ILE A 420 -11.27 -53.81 20.26
CA ILE A 420 -10.70 -54.11 18.92
C ILE A 420 -11.06 -55.52 18.43
N GLY A 421 -11.10 -56.51 19.31
CA GLY A 421 -11.39 -57.90 18.96
C GLY A 421 -12.81 -58.13 18.43
N MET A 422 -13.71 -57.18 18.64
CA MET A 422 -15.11 -57.21 18.18
C MET A 422 -15.32 -56.56 16.81
N LEU A 423 -14.29 -55.88 16.28
CA LEU A 423 -14.30 -55.36 14.90
C LEU A 423 -14.36 -56.53 13.89
N PRO A 424 -14.82 -56.30 12.64
CA PRO A 424 -14.93 -57.34 11.61
C PRO A 424 -13.56 -57.72 11.01
N ILE A 425 -12.62 -58.09 11.88
CA ILE A 425 -11.30 -58.62 11.57
C ILE A 425 -11.39 -60.15 11.55
N GLU A 426 -10.87 -60.78 10.49
CA GLU A 426 -10.88 -62.24 10.43
C GLU A 426 -10.09 -62.86 11.60
N SER A 427 -10.67 -63.87 12.27
CA SER A 427 -10.11 -64.44 13.50
C SER A 427 -8.69 -65.00 13.37
N ARG A 428 -8.25 -65.35 12.16
CA ARG A 428 -6.86 -65.77 11.89
C ARG A 428 -5.83 -64.67 12.15
N TYR A 429 -6.25 -63.40 12.09
CA TYR A 429 -5.40 -62.23 12.30
C TYR A 429 -5.40 -61.73 13.74
N LEU A 430 -6.30 -62.23 14.59
CA LEU A 430 -6.36 -61.94 16.03
C LEU A 430 -5.66 -62.99 16.92
N ARG A 431 -4.99 -63.98 16.29
CA ARG A 431 -4.34 -65.08 17.01
C ARG A 431 -3.09 -64.61 17.74
N SER A 432 -2.86 -65.18 18.92
CA SER A 432 -1.61 -64.99 19.66
C SER A 432 -0.38 -65.40 18.85
N GLY A 433 0.73 -64.69 19.05
CA GLY A 433 2.02 -64.84 18.37
C GLY A 433 2.22 -63.92 17.17
N LEU A 434 1.20 -63.17 16.74
CA LEU A 434 1.31 -62.21 15.64
C LEU A 434 1.75 -60.84 16.13
N GLY A 435 2.70 -60.22 15.43
CA GLY A 435 3.03 -58.82 15.62
C GLY A 435 1.93 -57.93 15.03
N VAL A 436 1.57 -56.88 15.73
CA VAL A 436 0.50 -55.95 15.34
C VAL A 436 0.98 -54.51 15.37
N GLU A 437 0.48 -53.72 14.43
CA GLU A 437 0.55 -52.27 14.43
C GLU A 437 -0.89 -51.77 14.36
N ILE A 438 -1.30 -51.05 15.40
CA ILE A 438 -2.63 -50.44 15.51
C ILE A 438 -2.41 -48.95 15.48
N LYS A 439 -2.86 -48.33 14.39
CA LYS A 439 -2.92 -46.88 14.27
C LYS A 439 -4.34 -46.43 14.60
N ILE A 440 -4.49 -45.60 15.61
CA ILE A 440 -5.74 -44.94 15.98
C ILE A 440 -5.65 -43.48 15.56
N VAL A 441 -6.70 -42.97 14.92
CA VAL A 441 -6.92 -41.54 14.73
C VAL A 441 -8.11 -41.14 15.59
N ALA A 442 -7.87 -40.38 16.65
CA ALA A 442 -8.90 -39.85 17.52
C ALA A 442 -9.30 -38.45 17.02
N THR A 443 -10.56 -38.30 16.59
CA THR A 443 -11.15 -36.99 16.27
C THR A 443 -11.89 -36.47 17.50
N ARG A 444 -11.49 -35.29 17.97
CA ARG A 444 -11.95 -34.74 19.25
C ARG A 444 -12.63 -33.39 19.02
N THR A 445 -13.89 -33.28 19.43
CA THR A 445 -14.78 -32.16 19.16
C THR A 445 -15.39 -31.60 20.44
N PHE A 446 -15.35 -30.27 20.59
CA PHE A 446 -15.92 -29.57 21.73
C PHE A 446 -16.39 -28.18 21.30
N ALA A 447 -17.64 -27.82 21.59
CA ALA A 447 -18.22 -26.49 21.30
C ALA A 447 -17.99 -25.98 19.86
N GLY A 448 -18.01 -26.88 18.87
CA GLY A 448 -17.77 -26.54 17.45
C GLY A 448 -16.29 -26.53 17.03
N TYR A 449 -15.35 -26.58 17.99
CA TYR A 449 -13.94 -26.80 17.73
C TYR A 449 -13.66 -28.28 17.47
N THR A 450 -12.66 -28.59 16.65
CA THR A 450 -12.24 -29.97 16.36
C THR A 450 -10.73 -30.05 16.14
N ASP A 451 -10.12 -31.13 16.63
CA ASP A 451 -8.73 -31.50 16.34
C ASP A 451 -8.58 -33.02 16.28
N GLN A 452 -7.43 -33.48 15.78
CA GLN A 452 -7.15 -34.91 15.62
C GLN A 452 -5.81 -35.30 16.24
N GLN A 453 -5.78 -36.49 16.84
CA GLN A 453 -4.55 -37.10 17.34
C GLN A 453 -4.35 -38.47 16.72
N THR A 454 -3.15 -38.75 16.23
CA THR A 454 -2.77 -40.10 15.78
C THR A 454 -1.94 -40.80 16.84
N ILE A 455 -2.34 -42.00 17.23
CA ILE A 455 -1.64 -42.86 18.19
C ILE A 455 -1.26 -44.15 17.45
N THR A 456 -0.02 -44.60 17.59
CA THR A 456 0.43 -45.86 16.98
C THR A 456 0.94 -46.79 18.07
N VAL A 457 0.33 -47.96 18.17
CA VAL A 457 0.68 -49.01 19.12
C VAL A 457 1.26 -50.19 18.35
N LYS A 458 2.44 -50.66 18.77
CA LYS A 458 3.10 -51.83 18.19
C LYS A 458 3.35 -52.85 19.29
N ASP A 459 2.86 -54.06 19.12
CA ASP A 459 3.04 -55.13 20.10
C ASP A 459 2.94 -56.52 19.45
N VAL A 460 3.04 -57.59 20.24
CA VAL A 460 2.74 -58.96 19.85
C VAL A 460 1.53 -59.45 20.61
N LEU A 461 0.51 -59.93 19.89
CA LEU A 461 -0.67 -60.55 20.50
C LEU A 461 -0.24 -61.76 21.33
N GLY A 462 -0.64 -61.88 22.59
CA GLY A 462 -0.19 -62.99 23.43
C GLY A 462 -0.82 -62.98 24.82
N PRO A 463 -0.31 -63.78 25.77
CA PRO A 463 -0.47 -63.39 27.17
C PRO A 463 0.20 -62.02 27.35
N PHE A 464 -0.61 -60.96 27.34
CA PHE A 464 -0.18 -59.66 27.85
C PHE A 464 0.19 -59.84 29.33
N ARG A 465 1.32 -59.27 29.74
CA ARG A 465 1.84 -59.43 31.10
C ARG A 465 1.17 -58.51 32.09
#